data_AF-A0A670Z4C6-F1
#
_entry.id   AF-A0A670Z4C6-F1
#
_cell.length_a   1.000
_cell.length_b   1.000
_cell.length_c   1.000
_cell.angle_alpha   90.00
_cell.angle_beta   90.00
_cell.angle_gamma   90.00
#
_symmetry.space_group_name_H-M   'P 1'
#
loop_
_entity.id
_entity.type
_entity.pdbx_description
1 polymer ?
#
loop_
_entity_poly.entity_id
_entity_poly.type
_entity_poly.pdbx_seq_one_letter_code
_entity_poly.pdbx_strand_id
1 'polypeptide(L)'
;IYEETDILSEDCEYREKVSGGNHDAHFLLFVLQAWMNEKFAPELLESKTEIVECVMEQLEHMEDNLKRAKQGDLKISIHRMEVERIRYVLSSYLRCRLQKIEKYFPHVLEKEKTRSEGEPSILSPEEFAFAKEYMANTENHLKNVALRHMPPNLQKVEFLKAVPKPNLDAFVFLRVKERQENIMVEPEYEDRCQHIKYFYGFFRVAKRKGFSGRSIELKPTLLGVGRLPAKGQVLWQRRLTSCYNSIGFNFTRNPFKLNL
;
A
#
# COMPACT_ATOMS: atom_id res chain seq x y z
N ILE A 1 -25.15 -18.82 31.07
CA ILE A 1 -24.04 -19.63 30.52
C ILE A 1 -24.63 -20.28 29.27
N TYR A 2 -24.52 -19.58 28.14
CA TYR A 2 -24.88 -20.13 26.84
C TYR A 2 -23.57 -20.50 26.18
N GLU A 3 -23.36 -21.80 26.00
CA GLU A 3 -22.28 -22.35 25.18
C GLU A 3 -22.56 -22.00 23.72
N GLU A 4 -21.69 -21.17 23.15
CA GLU A 4 -21.62 -20.95 21.71
C GLU A 4 -20.58 -21.95 21.19
N THR A 5 -21.10 -22.99 20.54
CA THR A 5 -20.35 -24.08 19.92
C THR A 5 -19.40 -23.56 18.84
N ASP A 6 -18.20 -24.13 18.85
CA ASP A 6 -17.11 -23.97 17.90
C ASP A 6 -17.54 -23.95 16.43
N ILE A 7 -17.27 -22.84 15.73
CA ILE A 7 -17.29 -22.71 14.26
C ILE A 7 -15.92 -22.18 13.75
N LEU A 8 -14.82 -22.46 14.46
CA LEU A 8 -13.50 -21.89 14.10
C LEU A 8 -12.36 -22.91 13.99
N SER A 9 -12.64 -24.19 13.75
CA SER A 9 -11.59 -25.21 13.67
C SER A 9 -11.33 -25.86 12.31
N GLU A 10 -11.99 -25.45 11.22
CA GLU A 10 -11.77 -26.10 9.90
C GLU A 10 -11.05 -25.28 8.82
N ASP A 11 -10.70 -24.01 9.04
CA ASP A 11 -10.05 -23.18 8.00
C ASP A 11 -8.51 -23.20 8.00
N CYS A 12 -7.86 -24.16 8.65
CA CYS A 12 -6.39 -24.19 8.76
C CYS A 12 -5.75 -25.50 8.27
N GLU A 13 -6.21 -26.03 7.14
CA GLU A 13 -5.46 -27.05 6.40
C GLU A 13 -5.65 -26.89 4.89
N TYR A 14 -5.03 -25.85 4.31
CA TYR A 14 -4.82 -25.76 2.86
C TYR A 14 -3.32 -25.62 2.56
N ARG A 15 -2.58 -26.68 2.89
CA ARG A 15 -1.24 -26.95 2.37
C ARG A 15 -1.13 -28.45 2.07
N GLU A 16 -1.58 -28.88 0.90
CA GLU A 16 -0.80 -29.74 0.00
C GLU A 16 -1.48 -29.95 -1.36
N LYS A 17 -0.65 -29.85 -2.42
CA LYS A 17 -0.76 -30.47 -3.76
C LYS A 17 -1.92 -30.02 -4.67
N VAL A 18 -1.64 -29.05 -5.55
CA VAL A 18 -2.33 -28.93 -6.84
C VAL A 18 -1.29 -28.71 -7.95
N SER A 19 -1.12 -29.74 -8.76
CA SER A 19 -0.36 -29.74 -10.01
C SER A 19 -0.99 -28.81 -11.05
N GLY A 20 -0.21 -27.88 -11.58
CA GLY A 20 -0.33 -27.42 -12.98
C GLY A 20 -1.28 -26.28 -13.35
N GLY A 21 -2.06 -25.70 -12.44
CA GLY A 21 -3.02 -24.63 -12.82
C GLY A 21 -3.33 -23.55 -11.78
N ASN A 22 -2.62 -23.53 -10.64
CA ASN A 22 -2.93 -22.66 -9.49
C ASN A 22 -1.95 -21.48 -9.29
N HIS A 23 -0.98 -21.31 -10.19
CA HIS A 23 0.02 -20.25 -10.05
C HIS A 23 -0.63 -18.85 -10.20
N ASP A 24 -1.54 -18.69 -11.16
CA ASP A 24 -2.15 -17.41 -11.52
C ASP A 24 -2.98 -16.79 -10.37
N ALA A 25 -3.75 -17.62 -9.65
CA ALA A 25 -4.56 -17.18 -8.51
C ALA A 25 -3.69 -16.75 -7.31
N HIS A 26 -2.54 -17.41 -7.13
CA HIS A 26 -1.61 -17.10 -6.04
C HIS A 26 -0.90 -15.76 -6.28
N PHE A 27 -0.55 -15.42 -7.53
CA PHE A 27 0.05 -14.13 -7.88
C PHE A 27 -0.91 -12.95 -7.69
N LEU A 28 -2.20 -13.14 -7.99
CA LEU A 28 -3.21 -12.10 -7.73
C LEU A 28 -3.30 -11.74 -6.24
N LEU A 29 -3.20 -12.74 -5.36
CA LEU A 29 -3.20 -12.50 -3.92
C LEU A 29 -1.98 -11.70 -3.46
N PHE A 30 -0.81 -11.94 -4.07
CA PHE A 30 0.41 -11.19 -3.76
C PHE A 30 0.34 -9.74 -4.20
N VAL A 31 -0.14 -9.44 -5.43
CA VAL A 31 -0.26 -8.05 -5.88
C VAL A 31 -1.31 -7.29 -5.07
N LEU A 32 -2.42 -7.94 -4.69
CA LEU A 32 -3.43 -7.36 -3.81
C LEU A 32 -2.83 -7.04 -2.43
N GLN A 33 -2.03 -7.94 -1.87
CA GLN A 33 -1.37 -7.71 -0.60
C GLN A 33 -0.35 -6.56 -0.68
N ALA A 34 0.50 -6.56 -1.72
CA ALA A 34 1.46 -5.49 -1.95
C ALA A 34 0.75 -4.14 -2.12
N TRP A 35 -0.33 -4.11 -2.89
CA TRP A 35 -1.19 -2.94 -3.09
C TRP A 35 -1.76 -2.40 -1.78
N MET A 36 -2.34 -3.28 -0.95
CA MET A 36 -2.92 -2.88 0.33
C MET A 36 -1.85 -2.36 1.30
N ASN A 37 -0.72 -3.05 1.40
CA ASN A 37 0.41 -2.62 2.20
C ASN A 37 0.94 -1.27 1.74
N GLU A 38 1.13 -1.07 0.44
CA GLU A 38 1.59 0.19 -0.10
C GLU A 38 0.58 1.32 0.20
N LYS A 39 -0.71 1.08 0.00
CA LYS A 39 -1.75 2.10 0.21
C LYS A 39 -1.80 2.65 1.63
N PHE A 40 -1.54 1.82 2.63
CA PHE A 40 -1.68 2.20 4.04
C PHE A 40 -0.35 2.44 4.77
N ALA A 41 0.78 2.11 4.16
CA ALA A 41 2.09 2.45 4.71
C ALA A 41 2.38 3.96 4.53
N PRO A 42 2.86 4.67 5.57
CA PRO A 42 3.22 6.09 5.46
C PRO A 42 4.52 6.34 4.67
N GLU A 43 5.34 5.29 4.52
CA GLU A 43 6.63 5.25 3.80
C GLU A 43 6.51 4.42 2.52
N LEU A 44 7.44 4.60 1.59
CA LEU A 44 7.57 3.74 0.41
C LEU A 44 8.10 2.37 0.84
N LEU A 45 7.42 1.31 0.42
CA LEU A 45 7.83 -0.07 0.73
C LEU A 45 8.82 -0.60 -0.31
N GLU A 46 9.40 -1.77 -0.01
CA GLU A 46 10.26 -2.52 -0.91
C GLU A 46 9.60 -2.73 -2.28
N SER A 47 10.41 -2.62 -3.34
CA SER A 47 9.92 -2.87 -4.69
C SER A 47 9.61 -4.36 -4.87
N LYS A 48 8.50 -4.66 -5.55
CA LYS A 48 8.06 -6.03 -5.86
C LYS A 48 8.04 -6.24 -7.36
N THR A 49 9.17 -5.97 -8.02
CA THR A 49 9.33 -6.03 -9.48
C THR A 49 8.93 -7.39 -10.05
N GLU A 50 9.37 -8.48 -9.43
CA GLU A 50 9.03 -9.85 -9.85
C GLU A 50 7.51 -10.08 -9.90
N ILE A 51 6.77 -9.57 -8.90
CA ILE A 51 5.30 -9.69 -8.85
C ILE A 51 4.67 -8.84 -9.95
N VAL A 52 5.18 -7.63 -10.18
CA VAL A 52 4.68 -6.71 -11.20
C VAL A 52 4.88 -7.30 -12.61
N GLU A 53 6.08 -7.76 -12.91
CA GLU A 53 6.43 -8.39 -14.20
C GLU A 53 5.56 -9.61 -14.47
N CYS A 54 5.43 -10.51 -13.49
CA CYS A 54 4.59 -11.69 -13.62
C CYS A 54 3.12 -11.34 -13.88
N VAL A 55 2.55 -10.39 -13.13
CA VAL A 55 1.14 -9.97 -13.34
C VAL A 55 0.95 -9.31 -14.70
N MET A 56 1.92 -8.54 -15.19
CA MET A 56 1.86 -7.96 -16.54
C MET A 56 1.87 -9.05 -17.62
N GLU A 57 2.74 -10.04 -17.49
CA GLU A 57 2.80 -11.18 -18.43
C GLU A 57 1.48 -11.95 -18.44
N GLN A 58 0.92 -12.25 -17.26
CA GLN A 58 -0.37 -12.93 -17.15
C GLN A 58 -1.52 -12.13 -17.75
N LEU A 59 -1.53 -10.81 -17.56
CA LEU A 59 -2.50 -9.93 -18.21
C LEU A 59 -2.41 -10.00 -19.74
N GLU A 60 -1.19 -9.96 -20.29
CA GLU A 60 -0.96 -10.06 -21.73
C GLU A 60 -1.46 -11.42 -22.30
N HIS A 61 -1.12 -12.53 -21.64
CA HIS A 61 -1.61 -13.86 -22.02
C HIS A 61 -3.13 -13.95 -21.98
N MET A 62 -3.77 -13.42 -20.93
CA MET A 62 -5.23 -13.39 -20.82
C MET A 62 -5.88 -12.55 -21.92
N GLU A 63 -5.31 -11.38 -22.23
CA GLU A 63 -5.79 -10.50 -23.29
C GLU A 63 -5.69 -11.16 -24.67
N ASP A 64 -4.59 -11.82 -24.97
CA ASP A 64 -4.40 -12.52 -26.25
C ASP A 64 -5.30 -13.73 -26.40
N ASN A 65 -5.58 -14.44 -25.30
CA ASN A 65 -6.59 -15.49 -25.28
C ASN A 65 -7.99 -14.93 -25.56
N LEU A 66 -8.33 -13.76 -24.99
CA LEU A 66 -9.62 -13.11 -25.23
C LEU A 66 -9.78 -12.55 -26.64
N LYS A 67 -8.69 -12.09 -27.28
CA LYS A 67 -8.69 -11.66 -28.69
C LYS A 67 -8.98 -12.83 -29.64
N ARG A 68 -8.50 -14.03 -29.32
CA ARG A 68 -8.66 -15.26 -30.12
C ARG A 68 -9.97 -16.01 -29.85
N ALA A 69 -10.69 -15.69 -28.77
CA ALA A 69 -11.90 -16.38 -28.37
C ALA A 69 -13.11 -16.03 -29.27
N LYS A 70 -13.97 -17.03 -29.54
CA LYS A 70 -15.18 -16.86 -30.35
C LYS A 70 -16.23 -16.03 -29.59
N GLN A 71 -16.70 -14.93 -30.18
CA GLN A 71 -17.68 -14.04 -29.56
C GLN A 71 -19.01 -14.75 -29.25
N GLY A 72 -19.68 -14.33 -28.17
CA GLY A 72 -21.03 -14.80 -27.81
C GLY A 72 -21.13 -15.61 -26.51
N ASP A 73 -20.01 -15.98 -25.90
CA ASP A 73 -19.99 -16.69 -24.61
C ASP A 73 -19.88 -15.72 -23.42
N LEU A 74 -20.73 -15.91 -22.40
CA LEU A 74 -20.66 -15.20 -21.11
C LEU A 74 -19.29 -15.34 -20.45
N LYS A 75 -18.61 -16.48 -20.66
CA LYS A 75 -17.26 -16.73 -20.15
C LYS A 75 -16.26 -15.66 -20.59
N ILE A 76 -16.36 -15.15 -21.82
CA ILE A 76 -15.49 -14.09 -22.34
C ILE A 76 -15.75 -12.78 -21.60
N SER A 77 -17.02 -12.46 -21.33
CA SER A 77 -17.37 -11.27 -20.56
C SER A 77 -16.82 -11.34 -19.13
N ILE A 78 -16.87 -12.50 -18.49
CA ILE A 78 -16.33 -12.71 -17.14
C ILE A 78 -14.81 -12.52 -17.14
N HIS A 79 -14.09 -13.14 -18.07
CA HIS A 79 -12.64 -12.97 -18.16
C HIS A 79 -12.23 -11.53 -18.47
N ARG A 80 -12.98 -10.80 -19.32
CA ARG A 80 -12.75 -9.36 -19.56
C ARG A 80 -12.90 -8.54 -18.28
N MET A 81 -13.94 -8.79 -17.50
CA MET A 81 -14.13 -8.11 -16.22
C MET A 81 -12.97 -8.37 -15.26
N GLU A 82 -12.45 -9.59 -15.21
CA GLU A 82 -11.32 -9.92 -14.34
C GLU A 82 -10.03 -9.23 -14.78
N VAL A 83 -9.74 -9.22 -16.09
CA VAL A 83 -8.60 -8.47 -16.65
C VAL A 83 -8.65 -7.00 -16.24
N GLU A 84 -9.82 -6.35 -16.33
CA GLU A 84 -9.99 -4.96 -15.89
C GLU A 84 -9.74 -4.78 -14.39
N ARG A 85 -10.22 -5.71 -13.54
CA ARG A 85 -10.00 -5.67 -12.09
C ARG A 85 -8.51 -5.78 -11.75
N ILE A 86 -7.80 -6.72 -12.36
CA ILE A 86 -6.37 -6.93 -12.13
C ILE A 86 -5.57 -5.71 -12.62
N ARG A 87 -5.87 -5.20 -13.82
CA ARG A 87 -5.22 -4.00 -14.37
C ARG A 87 -5.43 -2.79 -13.48
N TYR A 88 -6.63 -2.62 -12.91
CA TYR A 88 -6.92 -1.56 -11.96
C TYR A 88 -6.05 -1.66 -10.70
N VAL A 89 -5.96 -2.85 -10.10
CA VAL A 89 -5.16 -3.09 -8.88
C VAL A 89 -3.69 -2.78 -9.14
N LEU A 90 -3.13 -3.33 -10.23
CA LEU A 90 -1.73 -3.09 -10.61
C LEU A 90 -1.46 -1.60 -10.85
N SER A 91 -2.32 -0.94 -11.64
CA SER A 91 -2.20 0.49 -11.90
C SER A 91 -2.31 1.32 -10.62
N SER A 92 -3.22 0.96 -9.71
CA SER A 92 -3.37 1.65 -8.43
C SER A 92 -2.17 1.45 -7.50
N TYR A 93 -1.54 0.27 -7.53
CA TYR A 93 -0.30 0.01 -6.81
C TYR A 93 0.84 0.90 -7.30
N LEU A 94 1.10 0.89 -8.61
CA LEU A 94 2.15 1.70 -9.23
C LEU A 94 1.93 3.20 -8.99
N ARG A 95 0.69 3.70 -9.16
CA ARG A 95 0.36 5.10 -8.85
C ARG A 95 0.62 5.46 -7.38
N CYS A 96 0.29 4.56 -6.45
CA CYS A 96 0.53 4.81 -5.02
C CYS A 96 2.03 4.94 -4.72
N ARG A 97 2.85 4.11 -5.35
CA ARG A 97 4.31 4.18 -5.24
C ARG A 97 4.86 5.48 -5.82
N LEU A 98 4.48 5.84 -7.04
CA LEU A 98 4.89 7.10 -7.68
C LEU A 98 4.53 8.32 -6.83
N GLN A 99 3.31 8.38 -6.28
CA GLN A 99 2.90 9.46 -5.38
C GLN A 99 3.79 9.58 -4.13
N LYS A 100 4.24 8.45 -3.58
CA LYS A 100 5.17 8.46 -2.44
C LYS A 100 6.58 8.87 -2.84
N ILE A 101 7.03 8.45 -4.03
CA ILE A 101 8.32 8.87 -4.61
C ILE A 101 8.32 10.38 -4.80
N GLU A 102 7.32 10.96 -5.48
CA GLU A 102 7.21 12.41 -5.69
C GLU A 102 7.13 13.19 -4.37
N LYS A 103 6.47 12.63 -3.36
CA LYS A 103 6.31 13.29 -2.06
C LYS A 103 7.59 13.28 -1.22
N TYR A 104 8.39 12.23 -1.32
CA TYR A 104 9.54 11.99 -0.44
C TYR A 104 10.86 11.82 -1.22
N PHE A 105 10.93 12.31 -2.47
CA PHE A 105 12.01 12.03 -3.42
C PHE A 105 13.44 12.19 -2.88
N PRO A 106 13.81 13.22 -2.06
CA PRO A 106 15.19 13.36 -1.59
C PRO A 106 15.52 12.26 -0.58
N HIS A 107 14.57 11.91 0.29
CA HIS A 107 14.73 10.89 1.31
C HIS A 107 14.74 9.49 0.71
N VAL A 108 13.97 9.28 -0.35
CA VAL A 108 13.93 8.02 -1.11
C VAL A 108 15.26 7.78 -1.82
N LEU A 109 15.78 8.79 -2.53
CA LEU A 109 17.08 8.70 -3.22
C LEU A 109 18.24 8.56 -2.23
N GLU A 110 18.23 9.29 -1.11
CA GLU A 110 19.26 9.18 -0.09
C GLU A 110 19.26 7.78 0.55
N LYS A 111 18.07 7.24 0.87
CA LYS A 111 17.94 5.88 1.42
C LYS A 111 18.48 4.82 0.45
N GLU A 112 18.17 4.93 -0.84
CA GLU A 112 18.68 4.01 -1.86
C GLU A 112 20.21 4.12 -2.02
N LYS A 113 20.77 5.33 -1.89
CA LYS A 113 22.21 5.58 -1.94
C LYS A 113 22.96 5.00 -0.74
N THR A 114 22.36 5.07 0.46
CA THR A 114 22.95 4.53 1.70
C THR A 114 22.65 3.05 1.93
N ARG A 115 21.97 2.39 0.98
CA ARG A 115 21.59 0.98 1.07
C ARG A 115 22.83 0.08 1.12
N SER A 116 22.81 -0.93 2.00
CA SER A 116 23.86 -1.96 2.05
C SER A 116 23.67 -2.97 0.91
N GLU A 117 24.77 -3.53 0.39
CA GLU A 117 24.77 -4.36 -0.83
C GLU A 117 23.89 -5.63 -0.76
N GLY A 118 23.51 -6.07 0.45
CA GLY A 118 22.59 -7.20 0.68
C GLY A 118 21.15 -6.85 1.07
N GLU A 119 20.80 -5.57 1.20
CA GLU A 119 19.43 -5.16 1.52
C GLU A 119 18.58 -5.04 0.24
N PRO A 120 17.29 -5.45 0.28
CA PRO A 120 16.43 -5.35 -0.89
C PRO A 120 16.18 -3.88 -1.26
N SER A 121 16.17 -3.60 -2.56
CA SER A 121 15.95 -2.23 -3.06
C SER A 121 14.50 -1.79 -2.84
N ILE A 122 14.33 -0.52 -2.49
CA ILE A 122 12.99 0.08 -2.34
C ILE A 122 12.42 0.61 -3.65
N LEU A 123 13.24 0.69 -4.70
CA LEU A 123 12.87 1.22 -6.01
C LEU A 123 13.15 0.19 -7.10
N SER A 124 12.26 0.11 -8.09
CA SER A 124 12.64 -0.50 -9.37
C SER A 124 13.67 0.38 -10.12
N PRO A 125 14.41 -0.16 -11.10
CA PRO A 125 15.30 0.63 -11.94
C PRO A 125 14.60 1.82 -12.61
N GLU A 126 13.37 1.63 -13.07
CA GLU A 126 12.54 2.65 -13.72
C GLU A 126 12.09 3.72 -12.71
N GLU A 127 11.69 3.31 -11.51
CA GLU A 127 11.32 4.22 -10.43
C GLU A 127 12.52 5.05 -9.95
N PHE A 128 13.72 4.46 -9.93
CA PHE A 128 14.95 5.16 -9.59
C PHE A 128 15.33 6.19 -10.66
N ALA A 129 15.18 5.85 -11.94
CA ALA A 129 15.36 6.79 -13.04
C ALA A 129 14.36 7.96 -12.93
N PHE A 130 13.09 7.65 -12.71
CA PHE A 130 12.04 8.65 -12.49
C PHE A 130 12.34 9.57 -11.30
N ALA A 131 12.75 9.02 -10.15
CA ALA A 131 13.07 9.80 -8.96
C ALA A 131 14.24 10.78 -9.20
N LYS A 132 15.27 10.35 -9.92
CA LYS A 132 16.40 11.22 -10.31
C LYS A 132 15.97 12.34 -11.25
N GLU A 133 15.20 12.00 -12.27
CA GLU A 133 14.67 12.99 -13.22
C GLU A 133 13.78 14.01 -12.51
N TYR A 134 12.90 13.55 -11.62
CA TYR A 134 12.02 14.39 -10.83
C TYR A 134 12.81 15.36 -9.93
N MET A 135 13.87 14.87 -9.26
CA MET A 135 14.76 15.72 -8.45
C MET A 135 15.43 16.80 -9.30
N ALA A 136 16.04 16.42 -10.44
CA ALA A 136 16.73 17.35 -11.33
C ALA A 136 15.76 18.38 -11.94
N ASN A 137 14.56 17.95 -12.33
CA ASN A 137 13.53 18.83 -12.87
C ASN A 137 13.06 19.84 -11.82
N THR A 138 12.82 19.39 -10.58
CA THR A 138 12.42 20.26 -9.46
C THR A 138 13.51 21.29 -9.15
N GLU A 139 14.77 20.87 -9.10
CA GLU A 139 15.92 21.76 -8.88
C GLU A 139 16.03 22.82 -9.98
N ASN A 140 15.98 22.39 -11.25
CA ASN A 140 16.02 23.29 -12.40
C ASN A 140 14.86 24.28 -12.40
N HIS A 141 13.65 23.82 -12.09
CA HIS A 141 12.47 24.67 -12.01
C HIS A 141 12.62 25.74 -10.93
N LEU A 142 12.96 25.36 -9.70
CA LEU A 142 13.16 26.33 -8.60
C LEU A 142 14.29 27.31 -8.91
N LYS A 143 15.37 26.83 -9.50
CA LYS A 143 16.50 27.66 -9.92
C LYS A 143 16.07 28.73 -10.93
N ASN A 144 15.33 28.33 -11.95
CA ASN A 144 14.93 29.22 -13.04
C ASN A 144 13.83 30.20 -12.63
N VAL A 145 12.90 29.79 -11.78
CA VAL A 145 11.77 30.63 -11.38
C VAL A 145 12.16 31.64 -10.31
N ALA A 146 12.93 31.21 -9.28
CA ALA A 146 13.15 32.03 -8.10
C ALA A 146 14.62 32.10 -7.67
N LEU A 147 15.32 30.97 -7.51
CA LEU A 147 16.59 30.97 -6.78
C LEU A 147 17.69 31.76 -7.47
N ARG A 148 17.74 31.80 -8.81
CA ARG A 148 18.71 32.61 -9.56
C ARG A 148 18.56 34.13 -9.33
N HIS A 149 17.39 34.56 -8.86
CA HIS A 149 17.08 35.96 -8.59
C HIS A 149 17.29 36.32 -7.11
N MET A 150 17.58 35.35 -6.23
CA MET A 150 17.89 35.58 -4.83
C MET A 150 19.33 36.06 -4.66
N PRO A 151 19.68 36.71 -3.51
CA PRO A 151 21.05 37.02 -3.17
C PRO A 151 21.96 35.77 -3.22
N PRO A 152 23.25 35.89 -3.56
CA PRO A 152 24.15 34.75 -3.82
C PRO A 152 24.16 33.67 -2.73
N ASN A 153 23.99 34.06 -1.46
CA ASN A 153 24.01 33.15 -0.31
C ASN A 153 22.72 32.33 -0.13
N LEU A 154 21.65 32.66 -0.87
CA LEU A 154 20.31 32.06 -0.74
C LEU A 154 19.86 31.32 -2.01
N GLN A 155 20.73 31.15 -3.01
CA GLN A 155 20.36 30.53 -4.28
C GLN A 155 20.35 28.99 -4.25
N LYS A 156 20.73 28.37 -3.13
CA LYS A 156 20.78 26.91 -2.96
C LYS A 156 19.69 26.45 -2.00
N VAL A 157 19.02 25.35 -2.34
CA VAL A 157 18.00 24.71 -1.50
C VAL A 157 18.45 23.30 -1.14
N GLU A 158 18.53 23.01 0.15
CA GLU A 158 18.78 21.66 0.64
C GLU A 158 17.46 20.88 0.72
N PHE A 159 17.15 20.10 -0.30
CA PHE A 159 15.88 19.35 -0.38
C PHE A 159 15.66 18.37 0.77
N LEU A 160 16.72 17.77 1.34
CA LEU A 160 16.62 16.89 2.51
C LEU A 160 16.06 17.59 3.75
N LYS A 161 16.20 18.92 3.86
CA LYS A 161 15.61 19.72 4.95
C LYS A 161 14.25 20.30 4.55
N ALA A 162 14.10 20.70 3.29
CA ALA A 162 12.87 21.34 2.80
C ALA A 162 11.70 20.36 2.61
N VAL A 163 11.98 19.13 2.20
CA VAL A 163 10.96 18.11 1.96
C VAL A 163 10.73 17.31 3.25
N PRO A 164 9.47 17.13 3.70
CA PRO A 164 9.18 16.37 4.91
C PRO A 164 9.54 14.89 4.77
N LYS A 165 9.97 14.26 5.87
CA LYS A 165 10.22 12.81 5.94
C LYS A 165 8.91 12.02 6.08
N PRO A 166 8.88 10.74 5.67
CA PRO A 166 7.78 9.82 6.01
C PRO A 166 7.60 9.73 7.53
N ASN A 167 6.36 9.89 8.01
CA ASN A 167 6.04 9.81 9.43
C ASN A 167 5.81 8.36 9.86
N LEU A 168 6.81 7.76 10.53
CA LEU A 168 6.74 6.38 11.02
C LEU A 168 5.94 6.24 12.33
N ASP A 169 5.65 7.34 13.01
CA ASP A 169 4.78 7.35 14.20
C ASP A 169 3.29 7.40 13.84
N ALA A 170 2.96 7.39 12.54
CA ALA A 170 1.58 7.27 12.09
C ALA A 170 0.97 5.93 12.51
N PHE A 171 -0.25 5.97 13.03
CA PHE A 171 -1.03 4.79 13.35
C PHE A 171 -1.53 4.10 12.08
N VAL A 172 -1.35 2.78 12.02
CA VAL A 172 -1.82 1.92 10.93
C VAL A 172 -2.69 0.80 11.49
N PHE A 173 -3.67 0.38 10.69
CA PHE A 173 -4.44 -0.83 10.95
C PHE A 173 -3.73 -2.01 10.32
N LEU A 174 -3.43 -3.04 11.11
CA LEU A 174 -2.71 -4.21 10.66
C LEU A 174 -3.44 -5.51 11.04
N ARG A 175 -3.26 -6.51 10.19
CA ARG A 175 -3.56 -7.92 10.42
C ARG A 175 -2.24 -8.68 10.44
N VAL A 176 -2.07 -9.48 11.48
CA VAL A 176 -0.86 -10.26 11.70
C VAL A 176 -0.92 -11.54 10.84
N LYS A 177 0.04 -11.71 9.93
CA LYS A 177 0.11 -12.90 9.05
C LYS A 177 1.05 -13.99 9.56
N GLU A 178 1.94 -13.66 10.48
CA GLU A 178 2.84 -14.61 11.10
C GLU A 178 2.97 -14.23 12.57
N ARG A 179 3.17 -15.21 13.45
CA ARG A 179 3.34 -14.92 14.88
C ARG A 179 4.55 -14.00 15.05
N GLN A 180 4.31 -12.82 15.63
CA GLN A 180 5.35 -11.84 15.90
C GLN A 180 5.50 -11.70 17.41
N GLU A 181 6.71 -11.94 17.90
CA GLU A 181 7.07 -11.77 19.31
C GLU A 181 7.92 -10.52 19.51
N ASN A 182 7.96 -10.06 20.76
CA ASN A 182 8.83 -8.96 21.21
C ASN A 182 8.63 -7.65 20.43
N ILE A 183 7.37 -7.28 20.18
CA ILE A 183 7.05 -5.98 19.62
C ILE A 183 7.05 -4.96 20.74
N MET A 184 8.01 -4.02 20.65
CA MET A 184 8.14 -2.90 21.57
C MET A 184 7.08 -1.85 21.26
N VAL A 185 6.18 -1.65 22.22
CA VAL A 185 5.22 -0.54 22.19
C VAL A 185 5.75 0.55 23.10
N GLU A 186 6.20 1.65 22.51
CA GLU A 186 6.60 2.86 23.25
C GLU A 186 5.32 3.54 23.80
N PRO A 187 5.09 3.57 25.13
CA PRO A 187 3.97 4.29 25.71
C PRO A 187 4.16 5.81 25.60
N GLU A 188 3.06 6.57 25.58
CA GLU A 188 3.09 8.04 25.52
C GLU A 188 3.43 8.69 26.88
N TYR A 189 3.35 7.94 27.98
CA TYR A 189 3.70 8.37 29.34
C TYR A 189 4.46 7.26 30.07
N GLU A 190 5.33 7.65 31.01
CA GLU A 190 6.39 6.83 31.60
C GLU A 190 5.97 5.47 32.20
N ASP A 191 6.94 4.55 32.11
CA ASP A 191 7.25 3.41 32.99
C ASP A 191 6.92 1.97 32.62
N ARG A 192 6.27 1.66 31.48
CA ARG A 192 6.25 0.25 31.01
C ARG A 192 6.32 0.10 29.50
N CYS A 193 7.52 -0.14 28.97
CA CYS A 193 7.66 -0.81 27.67
C CYS A 193 7.14 -2.24 27.81
N GLN A 194 5.92 -2.49 27.35
CA GLN A 194 5.34 -3.83 27.35
C GLN A 194 5.74 -4.56 26.08
N HIS A 195 6.27 -5.77 26.25
CA HIS A 195 6.44 -6.70 25.14
C HIS A 195 5.09 -7.33 24.86
N ILE A 196 4.52 -7.01 23.69
CA ILE A 196 3.24 -7.59 23.28
C ILE A 196 3.50 -8.71 22.27
N LYS A 197 2.85 -9.85 22.48
CA LYS A 197 2.80 -10.94 21.50
C LYS A 197 1.63 -10.73 20.56
N TYR A 198 1.90 -10.75 19.27
CA TYR A 198 0.90 -10.63 18.23
C TYR A 198 0.69 -12.00 17.60
N PHE A 199 -0.52 -12.54 17.81
CA PHE A 199 -0.93 -13.83 17.27
C PHE A 199 -1.49 -13.67 15.86
N TYR A 200 -1.36 -14.74 15.07
CA TYR A 200 -1.89 -14.82 13.71
C TYR A 200 -3.37 -14.42 13.66
N GLY A 201 -3.77 -13.65 12.64
CA GLY A 201 -5.16 -13.26 12.40
C GLY A 201 -5.66 -12.06 13.20
N PHE A 202 -4.94 -11.59 14.23
CA PHE A 202 -5.40 -10.47 15.05
C PHE A 202 -5.31 -9.12 14.32
N PHE A 203 -6.36 -8.31 14.48
CA PHE A 203 -6.42 -6.94 14.01
C PHE A 203 -6.02 -5.95 15.11
N ARG A 204 -5.13 -5.01 14.78
CA ARG A 204 -4.61 -4.03 15.74
C ARG A 204 -4.38 -2.67 15.09
N VAL A 205 -4.44 -1.63 15.92
CA VAL A 205 -3.99 -0.27 15.60
C VAL A 205 -2.66 -0.06 16.31
N ALA A 206 -1.60 0.23 15.56
CA ALA A 206 -0.28 0.46 16.13
C ALA A 206 0.52 1.46 15.30
N LYS A 207 1.56 2.07 15.90
CA LYS A 207 2.49 2.93 15.17
C LYS A 207 3.29 2.11 14.16
N ARG A 208 3.45 2.64 12.93
CA ARG A 208 4.18 1.97 11.85
C ARG A 208 5.62 1.59 12.25
N LYS A 209 6.32 2.46 13.00
CA LYS A 209 7.71 2.30 13.46
C LYS A 209 7.96 0.94 14.12
N GLY A 210 7.03 0.44 14.94
CA GLY A 210 7.17 -0.85 15.64
C GLY A 210 7.09 -2.09 14.74
N PHE A 211 6.70 -1.92 13.47
CA PHE A 211 6.47 -3.00 12.52
C PHE A 211 7.23 -2.84 11.19
N SER A 212 8.15 -1.87 11.11
CA SER A 212 8.96 -1.71 9.89
C SER A 212 9.76 -2.99 9.62
N GLY A 213 9.72 -3.50 8.38
CA GLY A 213 10.39 -4.74 7.97
C GLY A 213 9.80 -6.07 8.46
N ARG A 214 8.58 -6.10 9.05
CA ARG A 214 7.95 -7.36 9.54
C ARG A 214 6.83 -7.87 8.63
N SER A 215 6.55 -9.18 8.69
CA SER A 215 5.46 -9.84 7.96
C SER A 215 4.09 -9.45 8.53
N ILE A 216 3.53 -8.35 8.00
CA ILE A 216 2.20 -7.83 8.34
C ILE A 216 1.39 -7.48 7.09
N GLU A 217 0.08 -7.46 7.23
CA GLU A 217 -0.84 -6.98 6.22
C GLU A 217 -1.58 -5.75 6.73
N LEU A 218 -1.46 -4.63 6.02
CA LEU A 218 -2.21 -3.42 6.35
C LEU A 218 -3.63 -3.50 5.80
N LYS A 219 -4.59 -3.01 6.59
CA LYS A 219 -6.02 -3.13 6.29
C LYS A 219 -6.69 -1.75 6.26
N PRO A 220 -7.78 -1.59 5.48
CA PRO A 220 -8.61 -0.40 5.57
C PRO A 220 -9.34 -0.39 6.92
N THR A 221 -9.65 0.80 7.43
CA THR A 221 -10.36 1.04 8.71
C THR A 221 -11.83 0.53 8.73
N LEU A 222 -12.24 -0.35 7.82
CA LEU A 222 -13.65 -0.71 7.60
C LEU A 222 -14.22 -1.77 8.56
N LEU A 223 -13.62 -2.00 9.72
CA LEU A 223 -14.20 -2.85 10.77
C LEU A 223 -14.12 -2.16 12.13
N GLY A 224 -15.28 -1.72 12.60
CA GLY A 224 -15.59 -1.64 14.03
C GLY A 224 -15.16 -0.36 14.75
N VAL A 225 -16.17 0.38 15.22
CA VAL A 225 -16.07 1.50 16.14
C VAL A 225 -15.31 1.09 17.41
N GLY A 226 -14.04 1.50 17.51
CA GLY A 226 -13.23 1.45 18.72
C GLY A 226 -12.58 2.81 18.95
N ARG A 227 -13.21 3.61 19.82
CA ARG A 227 -12.82 4.92 20.36
C ARG A 227 -11.38 5.39 19.99
N LEU A 228 -11.25 6.14 18.89
CA LEU A 228 -10.05 6.92 18.57
C LEU A 228 -10.03 8.22 19.41
N PRO A 229 -8.86 8.72 19.84
CA PRO A 229 -8.76 10.00 20.54
C PRO A 229 -9.26 11.15 19.65
N ALA A 230 -10.12 11.99 20.25
CA ALA A 230 -10.99 12.96 19.56
C ALA A 230 -10.29 13.93 18.59
N LYS A 231 -8.98 14.17 18.74
CA LYS A 231 -8.21 15.07 17.87
C LYS A 231 -7.86 14.46 16.50
N GLY A 232 -7.89 13.14 16.35
CA GLY A 232 -7.59 12.45 15.08
C GLY A 232 -8.80 12.26 14.15
N GLN A 233 -10.03 12.46 14.64
CA GLN A 233 -11.25 12.21 13.87
C GLN A 233 -11.55 13.29 12.83
N VAL A 234 -11.25 14.56 13.14
CA VAL A 234 -11.66 15.71 12.31
C VAL A 234 -10.79 15.86 11.04
N LEU A 235 -9.50 15.51 11.12
CA LEU A 235 -8.61 15.54 9.93
C LEU A 235 -8.93 14.44 8.92
N TRP A 236 -9.53 13.32 9.38
CA TRP A 236 -9.78 12.14 8.58
C TRP A 236 -11.05 12.22 7.73
N GLN A 237 -12.11 12.86 8.22
CA GLN A 237 -13.34 13.06 7.43
C GLN A 237 -13.05 13.82 6.13
N ARG A 238 -12.24 14.89 6.16
CA ARG A 238 -11.87 15.64 4.95
C ARG A 238 -11.06 14.83 3.94
N ARG A 239 -10.22 13.90 4.38
CA ARG A 239 -9.33 13.10 3.51
C ARG A 239 -10.08 11.96 2.82
N LEU A 240 -11.04 11.33 3.52
CA LEU A 240 -11.92 10.32 2.93
C LEU A 240 -12.86 10.93 1.88
N THR A 241 -13.49 12.08 2.15
CA THR A 241 -14.37 12.71 1.15
C THR A 241 -13.60 13.15 -0.10
N SER A 242 -12.35 13.62 0.04
CA SER A 242 -11.51 13.96 -1.11
C SER A 242 -11.11 12.73 -1.93
N CYS A 243 -10.73 11.62 -1.28
CA CYS A 243 -10.40 10.38 -1.99
C CYS A 243 -11.61 9.75 -2.68
N TYR A 244 -12.80 9.80 -2.06
CA TYR A 244 -14.03 9.28 -2.67
C TYR A 244 -14.61 10.18 -3.78
N ASN A 245 -14.48 11.51 -3.67
CA ASN A 245 -14.94 12.43 -4.71
C ASN A 245 -14.03 12.43 -5.95
N SER A 246 -12.72 12.15 -5.79
CA SER A 246 -11.82 11.90 -6.94
C SER A 246 -12.10 10.57 -7.66
N ILE A 247 -12.98 9.71 -7.12
CA ILE A 247 -13.38 8.41 -7.69
C ILE A 247 -14.72 8.52 -8.46
N GLY A 248 -15.32 9.71 -8.58
CA GLY A 248 -16.54 9.91 -9.39
C GLY A 248 -17.79 9.19 -8.85
N PHE A 249 -17.77 8.73 -7.60
CA PHE A 249 -18.89 8.06 -6.95
C PHE A 249 -19.68 9.08 -6.11
N ASN A 250 -20.70 9.70 -6.70
CA ASN A 250 -21.71 10.45 -5.95
C ASN A 250 -22.61 9.45 -5.19
N PHE A 251 -22.34 9.25 -3.90
CA PHE A 251 -23.23 8.47 -3.02
C PHE A 251 -24.43 9.34 -2.62
N THR A 252 -25.37 9.56 -3.56
CA THR A 252 -26.70 10.12 -3.26
C THR A 252 -27.84 9.16 -3.63
N ARG A 253 -27.56 7.89 -3.92
CA ARG A 253 -28.61 6.87 -4.09
C ARG A 253 -28.36 5.68 -3.17
N ASN A 254 -29.13 5.70 -2.09
CA ASN A 254 -29.32 4.62 -1.14
C ASN A 254 -29.97 3.41 -1.87
N PRO A 255 -29.32 2.24 -1.99
CA PRO A 255 -29.88 1.11 -2.72
C PRO A 255 -30.85 0.24 -1.89
N PHE A 256 -31.20 0.63 -0.66
CA PHE A 256 -32.25 -0.02 0.13
C PHE A 256 -33.54 0.83 0.15
N LYS A 257 -34.20 0.91 -1.00
CA LYS A 257 -35.67 1.14 -1.12
C LYS A 257 -36.16 0.41 -2.36
N LEU A 258 -36.28 -0.91 -2.25
CA LEU A 258 -37.25 -1.66 -3.05
C LEU A 258 -38.56 -1.60 -2.27
N ASN A 259 -39.57 -1.00 -2.90
CA ASN A 259 -40.91 -0.82 -2.35
C ASN A 259 -41.56 -2.18 -2.04
N LEU A 260 -42.04 -2.31 -0.81
CA LEU A 260 -43.32 -2.95 -0.51
C LEU A 260 -44.40 -1.87 -0.61
#